data_AF-A0A7L3GQ21-F1
#
_entry.id   AF-A0A7L3GQ21-F1
#
_cell.length_a   1.000
_cell.length_b   1.000
_cell.length_c   1.000
_cell.angle_alpha   90.00
_cell.angle_beta   90.00
_cell.angle_gamma   90.00
#
_symmetry.space_group_name_H-M   'P 1'
#
loop_
_entity.id
_entity.type
_entity.pdbx_description
1 polymer ?
#
loop_
_entity_poly.entity_id
_entity_poly.type
_entity_poly.pdbx_seq_one_letter_code
_entity_poly.pdbx_strand_id
1 'polypeptide(L)'
;QLLQLKETYYAIEIDPALTIEEKYPYMVEWYNKSHALLIEQGLQKDKLAETVRESDVMLKEGYENFFDKLSEHNIPVFIFSAGIGDILEEVIHQAGVYHSNVKVVSNFMDFDENGILKGFKGELIHVYNKHDGALKNTDYFKQLKDNSNIILLGDSQGDLSMADGVANVEHILKIGYLNDKVDELLEKYMDSYDIVLVKDESLEVANSILQKIL
;
A
#
# COMPACT_ATOMS: atom_id res chain seq x y z
N GLN A 1 -10.59 15.00 15.58
CA GLN A 1 -11.47 14.73 14.41
C GLN A 1 -10.97 13.52 13.61
N LEU A 2 -9.74 13.52 13.09
CA LEU A 2 -9.20 12.36 12.37
C LEU A 2 -9.23 11.04 13.17
N LEU A 3 -8.88 11.07 14.47
CA LEU A 3 -8.94 9.89 15.33
C LEU A 3 -10.35 9.28 15.43
N GLN A 4 -11.38 10.12 15.55
CA GLN A 4 -12.79 9.69 15.61
C GLN A 4 -13.26 9.10 14.28
N LEU A 5 -12.82 9.66 13.15
CA LEU A 5 -13.08 9.07 11.84
C LEU A 5 -12.43 7.68 11.76
N LYS A 6 -11.17 7.55 12.15
CA LYS A 6 -10.48 6.25 12.17
C LYS A 6 -11.25 5.24 13.02
N GLU A 7 -11.60 5.56 14.25
CA GLU A 7 -12.35 4.66 15.14
C GLU A 7 -13.66 4.16 14.51
N THR A 8 -14.39 5.06 13.83
CA THR A 8 -15.68 4.73 13.21
C THR A 8 -15.50 3.85 11.97
N TYR A 9 -14.65 4.27 11.03
CA TYR A 9 -14.56 3.64 9.72
C TYR A 9 -13.65 2.42 9.71
N TYR A 10 -12.61 2.37 10.55
CA TYR A 10 -11.77 1.19 10.68
C TYR A 10 -12.57 0.00 11.20
N ALA A 11 -13.47 0.21 12.16
CA ALA A 11 -14.37 -0.84 12.64
C ALA A 11 -15.23 -1.45 11.52
N ILE A 12 -15.69 -0.63 10.57
CA ILE A 12 -16.45 -1.05 9.38
C ILE A 12 -15.53 -1.78 8.39
N GLU A 13 -14.32 -1.25 8.16
CA GLU A 13 -13.33 -1.84 7.26
C GLU A 13 -13.03 -3.30 7.64
N ILE A 14 -12.79 -3.56 8.92
CA ILE A 14 -12.42 -4.89 9.43
C ILE A 14 -13.63 -5.72 9.90
N ASP A 15 -14.86 -5.30 9.63
CA ASP A 15 -16.06 -6.03 10.03
C ASP A 15 -16.22 -7.31 9.19
N PRO A 16 -16.11 -8.52 9.75
CA PRO A 16 -16.27 -9.76 8.98
C PRO A 16 -17.72 -9.98 8.49
N ALA A 17 -18.71 -9.30 9.09
CA ALA A 17 -20.12 -9.46 8.75
C ALA A 17 -20.52 -8.71 7.47
N LEU A 18 -19.76 -7.68 7.08
CA LEU A 18 -20.05 -6.86 5.90
C LEU A 18 -19.28 -7.36 4.67
N THR A 19 -19.94 -7.34 3.52
CA THR A 19 -19.28 -7.63 2.24
C THR A 19 -18.41 -6.47 1.79
N ILE A 20 -17.55 -6.71 0.78
CA ILE A 20 -16.72 -5.64 0.21
C ILE A 20 -17.59 -4.54 -0.40
N GLU A 21 -18.67 -4.92 -1.08
CA GLU A 21 -19.63 -4.00 -1.70
C GLU A 21 -20.33 -3.12 -0.67
N GLU A 22 -20.69 -3.69 0.49
CA GLU A 22 -21.30 -2.94 1.59
C GLU A 22 -20.33 -1.95 2.23
N LYS A 23 -19.04 -2.33 2.35
CA LYS A 23 -17.98 -1.48 2.92
C LYS A 23 -17.51 -0.38 1.97
N TYR A 24 -17.62 -0.59 0.66
CA TYR A 24 -17.12 0.31 -0.38
C TYR A 24 -17.55 1.79 -0.18
N PRO A 25 -18.85 2.14 -0.06
CA PRO A 25 -19.25 3.53 0.11
C PRO A 25 -18.71 4.16 1.40
N TYR A 26 -18.54 3.38 2.48
CA TYR A 26 -17.97 3.86 3.73
C TYR A 26 -16.48 4.20 3.59
N MET A 27 -15.72 3.42 2.81
CA MET A 27 -14.33 3.74 2.54
C MET A 27 -14.21 5.03 1.73
N VAL A 28 -15.03 5.21 0.70
CA VAL A 28 -15.08 6.47 -0.06
C VAL A 28 -15.38 7.67 0.86
N GLU A 29 -16.36 7.52 1.76
CA GLU A 29 -16.73 8.56 2.71
C GLU A 29 -15.59 8.86 3.70
N TRP A 30 -14.95 7.82 4.27
CA TRP A 30 -13.86 7.98 5.22
C TRP A 30 -12.68 8.75 4.65
N TYR A 31 -12.24 8.36 3.45
CA TYR A 31 -11.11 8.99 2.78
C TYR A 31 -11.43 10.44 2.41
N ASN A 32 -12.62 10.71 1.85
CA ASN A 32 -13.02 12.08 1.53
C ASN A 32 -13.09 12.99 2.76
N LYS A 33 -13.65 12.50 3.87
CA LYS A 33 -13.68 13.26 5.14
C LYS A 33 -12.27 13.49 5.69
N SER A 34 -11.42 12.46 5.66
CA SER A 34 -10.06 12.57 6.18
C SER A 34 -9.22 13.53 5.33
N HIS A 35 -9.29 13.43 4.00
CA HIS A 35 -8.61 14.33 3.08
C HIS A 35 -9.10 15.78 3.22
N ALA A 36 -10.41 16.00 3.35
CA ALA A 36 -10.96 17.34 3.58
C ALA A 36 -10.40 17.98 4.85
N LEU A 37 -10.31 17.23 5.96
CA LEU A 37 -9.71 17.72 7.19
C LEU A 37 -8.23 18.07 7.02
N LEU A 38 -7.46 17.27 6.26
CA LEU A 38 -6.05 17.57 5.98
C LEU A 38 -5.91 18.86 5.16
N ILE A 39 -6.77 19.07 4.17
CA ILE A 39 -6.82 20.29 3.35
C ILE A 39 -7.17 21.50 4.23
N GLU A 40 -8.14 21.38 5.12
CA GLU A 40 -8.55 22.44 6.05
C GLU A 40 -7.41 22.86 7.01
N GLN A 41 -6.49 21.95 7.35
CA GLN A 41 -5.31 22.30 8.16
C GLN A 41 -4.23 23.06 7.37
N GLY A 42 -4.34 23.16 6.04
CA GLY A 42 -3.38 23.92 5.22
C GLY A 42 -1.96 23.36 5.29
N LEU A 43 -1.80 22.03 5.16
CA LEU A 43 -0.50 21.37 5.20
C LEU A 43 0.46 21.96 4.17
N GLN A 44 1.69 22.25 4.61
CA GLN A 44 2.72 22.85 3.76
C GLN A 44 3.66 21.76 3.22
N LYS A 45 3.92 21.80 1.91
CA LYS A 45 4.75 20.79 1.23
C LYS A 45 6.17 20.69 1.80
N ASP A 46 6.78 21.82 2.11
CA ASP A 46 8.15 21.90 2.65
C ASP A 46 8.28 21.36 4.08
N LYS A 47 7.16 21.19 4.79
CA LYS A 47 7.09 20.60 6.13
C LYS A 47 6.93 19.09 6.16
N LEU A 48 6.67 18.44 5.03
CA LEU A 48 6.47 16.99 4.99
C LEU A 48 7.72 16.21 5.44
N ALA A 49 8.90 16.62 4.98
CA ALA A 49 10.15 15.95 5.35
C ALA A 49 10.46 16.04 6.86
N GLU A 50 10.21 17.20 7.47
CA GLU A 50 10.30 17.38 8.93
C GLU A 50 9.26 16.51 9.65
N THR A 51 8.01 16.54 9.19
CA THR A 51 6.91 15.75 9.76
C THR A 51 7.19 14.25 9.75
N VAL A 52 7.72 13.71 8.65
CA VAL A 52 8.07 12.28 8.55
C VAL A 52 9.20 11.92 9.51
N ARG A 53 10.24 12.77 9.57
CA ARG A 53 11.41 12.56 10.45
C ARG A 53 11.05 12.57 11.93
N GLU A 54 10.06 13.38 12.32
CA GLU A 54 9.58 13.50 13.70
C GLU A 54 8.46 12.50 14.04
N SER A 55 8.02 11.68 13.09
CA SER A 55 6.96 10.68 13.31
C SER A 55 7.51 9.37 13.87
N ASP A 56 6.61 8.55 14.43
CA ASP A 56 6.92 7.21 14.94
C ASP A 56 6.82 6.11 13.85
N VAL A 57 6.95 6.48 12.56
CA VAL A 57 6.85 5.52 11.46
C VAL A 57 7.99 4.51 11.52
N MET A 58 7.66 3.23 11.31
CA MET A 58 8.63 2.15 11.25
C MET A 58 8.37 1.28 10.01
N LEU A 59 9.45 0.93 9.32
CA LEU A 59 9.44 -0.13 8.30
C LEU A 59 9.65 -1.49 8.98
N LYS A 60 9.08 -2.55 8.41
CA LYS A 60 9.25 -3.91 8.93
C LYS A 60 10.73 -4.32 8.99
N GLU A 61 11.08 -5.16 9.95
CA GLU A 61 12.43 -5.67 10.13
C GLU A 61 12.94 -6.34 8.84
N GLY A 62 14.17 -6.02 8.44
CA GLY A 62 14.78 -6.56 7.21
C GLY A 62 14.39 -5.83 5.92
N TYR A 63 13.79 -4.64 6.00
CA TYR A 63 13.42 -3.83 4.82
C TYR A 63 14.63 -3.45 3.95
N GLU A 64 15.79 -3.16 4.55
CA GLU A 64 17.00 -2.76 3.82
C GLU A 64 17.41 -3.86 2.85
N ASN A 65 17.62 -5.08 3.38
CA ASN A 65 17.94 -6.27 2.58
C ASN A 65 16.85 -6.60 1.53
N PHE A 66 15.58 -6.33 1.82
CA PHE A 66 14.50 -6.52 0.85
C PHE A 66 14.66 -5.57 -0.34
N PHE A 67 14.72 -4.26 -0.09
CA PHE A 67 14.81 -3.27 -1.16
C PHE A 67 16.15 -3.33 -1.91
N ASP A 68 17.25 -3.52 -1.20
CA ASP A 68 18.59 -3.51 -1.78
C ASP A 68 18.79 -4.71 -2.72
N LYS A 69 18.41 -5.93 -2.31
CA LYS A 69 18.52 -7.11 -3.18
C LYS A 69 17.67 -6.99 -4.44
N LEU A 70 16.45 -6.45 -4.31
CA LEU A 70 15.57 -6.22 -5.46
C LEU A 70 16.20 -5.19 -6.40
N SER A 71 16.83 -4.14 -5.87
CA SER A 71 17.53 -3.14 -6.66
C SER A 71 18.76 -3.69 -7.37
N GLU A 72 19.61 -4.45 -6.66
CA GLU A 72 20.81 -5.10 -7.20
C GLU A 72 20.50 -5.98 -8.42
N HIS A 73 19.37 -6.68 -8.39
CA HIS A 73 18.92 -7.56 -9.47
C HIS A 73 17.99 -6.87 -10.47
N ASN A 74 17.78 -5.55 -10.34
CA ASN A 74 16.86 -4.74 -11.14
C ASN A 74 15.43 -5.31 -11.20
N ILE A 75 14.96 -5.91 -10.10
CA ILE A 75 13.59 -6.43 -9.99
C ILE A 75 12.64 -5.23 -9.87
N PRO A 76 11.64 -5.09 -10.74
CA PRO A 76 10.64 -4.04 -10.62
C PRO A 76 9.84 -4.20 -9.32
N VAL A 77 9.77 -3.12 -8.53
CA VAL A 77 8.96 -3.07 -7.31
C VAL A 77 7.82 -2.08 -7.53
N PHE A 78 6.59 -2.57 -7.44
CA PHE A 78 5.39 -1.74 -7.60
C PHE A 78 4.68 -1.60 -6.26
N ILE A 79 4.88 -0.45 -5.59
CA ILE A 79 4.21 -0.13 -4.33
C ILE A 79 2.87 0.51 -4.66
N PHE A 80 1.79 -0.22 -4.41
CA PHE A 80 0.43 0.24 -4.64
C PHE A 80 -0.29 0.48 -3.31
N SER A 81 -0.34 1.74 -2.90
CA SER A 81 -0.85 2.15 -1.61
C SER A 81 -2.17 2.89 -1.72
N ALA A 82 -3.09 2.61 -0.79
CA ALA A 82 -4.28 3.43 -0.56
C ALA A 82 -3.99 4.59 0.39
N GLY A 83 -2.74 4.79 0.83
CA GLY A 83 -2.33 5.88 1.71
C GLY A 83 -2.03 7.18 0.96
N ILE A 84 -1.20 8.03 1.59
CA ILE A 84 -0.74 9.30 1.03
C ILE A 84 0.61 9.11 0.36
N GLY A 85 0.68 9.37 -0.95
CA GLY A 85 1.86 9.10 -1.78
C GLY A 85 3.09 9.91 -1.36
N ASP A 86 2.94 11.23 -1.16
CA ASP A 86 4.05 12.11 -0.78
C ASP A 86 4.68 11.71 0.56
N ILE A 87 3.88 11.24 1.51
CA ILE A 87 4.37 10.74 2.80
C ILE A 87 5.09 9.41 2.62
N LEU A 88 4.52 8.49 1.83
CA LEU A 88 5.14 7.20 1.55
C LEU A 88 6.51 7.39 0.90
N GLU A 89 6.60 8.20 -0.15
CA GLU A 89 7.85 8.49 -0.85
C GLU A 89 8.89 9.09 0.09
N GLU A 90 8.50 10.04 0.93
CA GLU A 90 9.40 10.65 1.90
C GLU A 90 9.90 9.64 2.94
N VAL A 91 9.05 8.71 3.41
CA VAL A 91 9.45 7.63 4.34
C VAL A 91 10.52 6.74 3.71
N ILE A 92 10.29 6.19 2.51
CA ILE A 92 11.24 5.29 1.87
C ILE A 92 12.50 6.01 1.37
N HIS A 93 12.39 7.31 1.06
CA HIS A 93 13.52 8.16 0.72
C HIS A 93 14.42 8.42 1.94
N GLN A 94 13.84 8.81 3.09
CA GLN A 94 14.61 9.00 4.33
C GLN A 94 15.22 7.69 4.84
N ALA A 95 14.57 6.56 4.60
CA ALA A 95 15.10 5.23 4.90
C ALA A 95 16.20 4.75 3.93
N GLY A 96 16.50 5.50 2.86
CA GLY A 96 17.58 5.18 1.92
C GLY A 96 17.26 4.05 0.93
N VAL A 97 15.98 3.69 0.78
CA VAL A 97 15.53 2.52 0.00
C VAL A 97 14.64 2.87 -1.20
N TYR A 98 14.48 4.17 -1.49
CA TYR A 98 13.75 4.61 -2.69
C TYR A 98 14.62 4.52 -3.96
N HIS A 99 14.90 3.29 -4.36
CA HIS A 99 15.72 2.97 -5.52
C HIS A 99 14.98 3.17 -6.85
N SER A 100 15.72 3.24 -7.97
CA SER A 100 15.14 3.50 -9.30
C SER A 100 14.22 2.40 -9.84
N ASN A 101 14.31 1.18 -9.29
CA ASN A 101 13.42 0.06 -9.62
C ASN A 101 12.07 0.12 -8.88
N VAL A 102 11.90 1.06 -7.93
CA VAL A 102 10.68 1.24 -7.15
C VAL A 102 9.75 2.23 -7.86
N LYS A 103 8.51 1.82 -8.08
CA LYS A 103 7.43 2.64 -8.59
C LYS A 103 6.33 2.75 -7.54
N VAL A 104 5.97 3.97 -7.16
CA VAL A 104 4.87 4.25 -6.23
C VAL A 104 3.61 4.67 -7.00
N VAL A 105 2.48 4.07 -6.63
CA VAL A 105 1.13 4.49 -7.02
C VAL A 105 0.29 4.63 -5.74
N SER A 106 -0.21 5.84 -5.50
CA SER A 106 -0.92 6.20 -4.26
C SER A 106 -1.75 7.47 -4.46
N ASN A 107 -2.48 7.90 -3.43
CA ASN A 107 -3.13 9.21 -3.41
C ASN A 107 -2.08 10.31 -3.20
N PHE A 108 -1.64 10.96 -4.28
CA PHE A 108 -0.68 12.07 -4.20
C PHE A 108 -1.38 13.39 -3.91
N MET A 109 -0.80 14.19 -3.03
CA MET A 109 -1.24 15.53 -2.70
C MET A 109 -1.12 16.48 -3.90
N ASP A 110 -2.08 17.39 -3.99
CA ASP A 110 -2.06 18.53 -4.89
C ASP A 110 -1.89 19.82 -4.09
N PHE A 111 -0.87 20.59 -4.44
CA PHE A 111 -0.50 21.82 -3.74
C PHE A 111 -0.83 23.05 -4.60
N ASP A 112 -1.14 24.16 -3.95
CA ASP A 112 -1.29 25.45 -4.61
C ASP A 112 0.07 26.10 -4.93
N GLU A 113 0.03 27.31 -5.49
CA GLU A 113 1.23 28.09 -5.86
C GLU A 113 2.11 28.45 -4.64
N ASN A 114 1.54 28.44 -3.43
CA ASN A 114 2.24 28.72 -2.18
C ASN A 114 2.74 27.45 -1.48
N GLY A 115 2.53 26.27 -2.09
CA GLY A 115 2.90 25.00 -1.48
C GLY A 115 1.94 24.53 -0.38
N ILE A 116 0.70 25.04 -0.35
CA ILE A 116 -0.34 24.64 0.61
C ILE A 116 -1.22 23.55 -0.02
N LEU A 117 -1.50 22.50 0.75
CA LEU A 117 -2.37 21.39 0.33
C LEU A 117 -3.76 21.92 -0.03
N LYS A 118 -4.19 21.68 -1.27
CA LYS A 118 -5.52 22.07 -1.77
C LYS A 118 -6.39 20.89 -2.21
N GLY A 119 -5.80 19.70 -2.37
CA GLY A 119 -6.50 18.53 -2.90
C GLY A 119 -5.60 17.31 -3.03
N PHE A 120 -6.12 16.29 -3.72
CA PHE A 120 -5.39 15.09 -4.09
C PHE A 120 -5.55 14.85 -5.60
N LYS A 121 -4.52 14.32 -6.23
CA LYS A 121 -4.42 14.13 -7.68
C LYS A 121 -5.10 12.83 -8.10
N GLY A 122 -5.69 12.85 -9.28
CA GLY A 122 -6.26 11.66 -9.91
C GLY A 122 -7.52 11.16 -9.20
N GLU A 123 -7.78 9.87 -9.36
CA GLU A 123 -8.90 9.21 -8.70
C GLU A 123 -8.47 8.62 -7.35
N LEU A 124 -9.38 8.67 -6.38
CA LEU A 124 -9.15 8.12 -5.05
C LEU A 124 -8.83 6.62 -5.12
N ILE A 125 -7.74 6.23 -4.48
CA ILE A 125 -7.40 4.84 -4.17
C ILE A 125 -7.76 4.61 -2.69
N HIS A 126 -8.62 3.65 -2.42
CA HIS A 126 -8.92 3.15 -1.09
C HIS A 126 -8.71 1.61 -1.06
N VAL A 127 -8.83 1.01 0.12
CA VAL A 127 -8.50 -0.42 0.33
C VAL A 127 -9.23 -1.38 -0.65
N TYR A 128 -10.45 -1.06 -1.08
CA TYR A 128 -11.31 -1.94 -1.90
C TYR A 128 -11.38 -1.62 -3.40
N ASN A 129 -10.63 -0.64 -3.92
CA ASN A 129 -10.64 -0.32 -5.35
C ASN A 129 -9.26 -0.42 -6.03
N LYS A 130 -8.34 -1.18 -5.41
CA LYS A 130 -7.01 -1.41 -6.00
C LYS A 130 -7.10 -2.09 -7.37
N HIS A 131 -8.09 -2.95 -7.60
CA HIS A 131 -8.42 -3.49 -8.93
C HIS A 131 -8.43 -2.40 -10.03
N ASP A 132 -9.18 -1.31 -9.81
CA ASP A 132 -9.33 -0.24 -10.80
C ASP A 132 -8.00 0.47 -11.08
N GLY A 133 -7.21 0.73 -10.04
CA GLY A 133 -5.90 1.35 -10.20
C GLY A 133 -4.89 0.40 -10.85
N ALA A 134 -4.96 -0.91 -10.59
CA ALA A 134 -4.12 -1.89 -11.28
C ALA A 134 -4.37 -1.87 -12.79
N LEU A 135 -5.63 -1.85 -13.20
CA LEU A 135 -6.02 -1.76 -14.62
C LEU A 135 -5.67 -0.43 -15.29
N LYS A 136 -5.56 0.67 -14.53
CA LYS A 136 -5.13 1.98 -15.07
C LYS A 136 -3.63 2.06 -15.32
N ASN A 137 -2.83 1.22 -14.67
CA ASN A 137 -1.38 1.16 -14.84
C ASN A 137 -0.94 0.17 -15.94
N THR A 138 -1.81 -0.13 -16.91
CA THR A 138 -1.50 -1.09 -17.99
C THR A 138 -0.26 -0.72 -18.79
N ASP A 139 0.08 0.55 -18.97
CA ASP A 139 1.31 0.91 -19.70
C ASP A 139 2.59 0.55 -18.94
N TYR A 140 2.56 0.58 -17.60
CA TYR A 140 3.65 0.06 -16.78
C TYR A 140 3.71 -1.46 -16.89
N PHE A 141 2.59 -2.16 -16.70
CA PHE A 141 2.56 -3.63 -16.76
C PHE A 141 2.86 -4.19 -18.16
N LYS A 142 2.55 -3.47 -19.23
CA LYS A 142 2.96 -3.83 -20.61
C LYS A 142 4.47 -3.83 -20.80
N GLN A 143 5.18 -2.93 -20.13
CA GLN A 143 6.65 -2.90 -20.16
C GLN A 143 7.25 -4.10 -19.41
N LEU A 144 6.51 -4.63 -18.44
CA LEU A 144 6.89 -5.79 -17.61
C LEU A 144 6.26 -7.10 -18.08
N LYS A 145 5.84 -7.19 -19.34
CA LYS A 145 5.15 -8.39 -19.89
C LYS A 145 5.94 -9.70 -19.77
N ASP A 146 7.27 -9.60 -19.68
CA ASP A 146 8.19 -10.73 -19.56
C ASP A 146 8.44 -11.12 -18.09
N ASN A 147 8.02 -10.26 -17.13
CA ASN A 147 8.04 -10.54 -15.69
C ASN A 147 6.77 -11.31 -15.30
N SER A 148 6.72 -12.58 -15.66
CA SER A 148 5.55 -13.46 -15.46
C SER A 148 5.43 -14.05 -14.05
N ASN A 149 6.45 -13.88 -13.21
CA ASN A 149 6.50 -14.39 -11.84
C ASN A 149 6.35 -13.24 -10.83
N ILE A 150 5.33 -13.31 -9.98
CA ILE A 150 4.94 -12.23 -9.08
C ILE A 150 4.98 -12.70 -7.62
N ILE A 151 5.57 -11.88 -6.75
CA ILE A 151 5.36 -11.96 -5.31
C ILE A 151 4.47 -10.78 -4.92
N LEU A 152 3.29 -11.08 -4.37
CA LEU A 152 2.34 -10.09 -3.88
C LEU A 152 2.38 -10.08 -2.35
N LEU A 153 2.65 -8.91 -1.77
CA LEU A 153 2.61 -8.68 -0.33
C LEU A 153 1.43 -7.77 -0.02
N GLY A 154 0.55 -8.16 0.91
CA GLY A 154 -0.61 -7.38 1.31
C GLY A 154 -0.97 -7.61 2.77
N ASP A 155 -1.80 -6.74 3.34
CA ASP A 155 -2.28 -6.84 4.72
C ASP A 155 -3.82 -6.75 4.82
N SER A 156 -4.49 -6.60 3.67
CA SER A 156 -5.93 -6.56 3.56
C SER A 156 -6.44 -7.54 2.50
N GLN A 157 -7.75 -7.78 2.49
CA GLN A 157 -8.38 -8.58 1.42
C GLN A 157 -8.39 -7.83 0.08
N GLY A 158 -8.37 -6.50 0.09
CA GLY A 158 -8.36 -5.69 -1.12
C GLY A 158 -7.04 -5.75 -1.89
N ASP A 159 -5.94 -6.05 -1.20
CA ASP A 159 -4.60 -6.16 -1.79
C ASP A 159 -4.46 -7.33 -2.77
N LEU A 160 -5.31 -8.35 -2.64
CA LEU A 160 -5.32 -9.51 -3.54
C LEU A 160 -5.58 -9.13 -5.01
N SER A 161 -6.17 -7.94 -5.24
CA SER A 161 -6.46 -7.37 -6.57
C SER A 161 -5.33 -6.52 -7.15
N MET A 162 -4.22 -6.30 -6.43
CA MET A 162 -3.13 -5.42 -6.90
C MET A 162 -2.44 -5.94 -8.17
N ALA A 163 -2.50 -7.25 -8.41
CA ALA A 163 -1.90 -7.89 -9.59
C ALA A 163 -2.85 -8.00 -10.78
N ASP A 164 -4.09 -7.50 -10.70
CA ASP A 164 -5.10 -7.67 -11.77
C ASP A 164 -4.73 -6.95 -13.08
N GLY A 165 -3.83 -5.96 -13.01
CA GLY A 165 -3.28 -5.26 -14.17
C GLY A 165 -2.14 -6.00 -14.89
N VAL A 166 -1.64 -7.11 -14.34
CA VAL A 166 -0.53 -7.88 -14.91
C VAL A 166 -1.04 -8.73 -16.07
N ALA A 167 -0.48 -8.51 -17.27
CA ALA A 167 -0.99 -9.12 -18.50
C ALA A 167 -0.73 -10.64 -18.58
N ASN A 168 0.45 -11.10 -18.14
CA ASN A 168 0.88 -12.50 -18.21
C ASN A 168 1.36 -12.94 -16.83
N VAL A 169 0.62 -13.84 -16.18
CA VAL A 169 1.01 -14.44 -14.90
C VAL A 169 1.25 -15.93 -15.12
N GLU A 170 2.50 -16.37 -14.99
CA GLU A 170 2.87 -17.80 -14.96
C GLU A 170 2.80 -18.32 -13.52
N HIS A 171 3.41 -17.60 -12.58
CA HIS A 171 3.38 -17.93 -11.16
C HIS A 171 3.13 -16.67 -10.33
N ILE A 172 2.24 -16.79 -9.33
CA ILE A 172 2.02 -15.74 -8.33
C ILE A 172 2.03 -16.38 -6.95
N LEU A 173 2.81 -15.78 -6.05
CA LEU A 173 2.82 -16.12 -4.63
C LEU A 173 2.28 -14.94 -3.83
N LYS A 174 1.21 -15.17 -3.07
CA LYS A 174 0.55 -14.15 -2.25
C LYS A 174 0.88 -14.36 -0.78
N ILE A 175 1.50 -13.36 -0.16
CA ILE A 175 1.86 -13.35 1.25
C ILE A 175 1.03 -12.27 1.96
N GLY A 176 0.23 -12.68 2.93
CA GLY A 176 -0.70 -11.82 3.65
C GLY A 176 -0.27 -11.60 5.10
N TYR A 177 -0.15 -10.34 5.54
CA TYR A 177 0.08 -9.98 6.94
C TYR A 177 -1.26 -9.84 7.66
N LEU A 178 -1.52 -10.71 8.65
CA LEU A 178 -2.72 -10.65 9.48
C LEU A 178 -2.37 -10.01 10.83
N ASN A 179 -2.58 -8.70 10.93
CA ASN A 179 -2.13 -7.89 12.07
C ASN A 179 -3.20 -7.70 13.15
N ASP A 180 -4.48 -7.67 12.77
CA ASP A 180 -5.62 -7.45 13.68
C ASP A 180 -6.71 -8.53 13.49
N LYS A 181 -7.60 -8.68 14.48
CA LYS A 181 -8.73 -9.62 14.48
C LYS A 181 -8.37 -11.04 14.03
N VAL A 182 -7.22 -11.52 14.50
CA VAL A 182 -6.65 -12.81 14.07
C VAL A 182 -7.67 -13.94 14.14
N ASP A 183 -8.36 -14.10 15.27
CA ASP A 183 -9.31 -15.20 15.47
C ASP A 183 -10.51 -15.12 14.51
N GLU A 184 -10.94 -13.92 14.11
CA GLU A 184 -12.08 -13.71 13.21
C GLU A 184 -11.69 -13.84 11.73
N LEU A 185 -10.46 -13.49 11.38
CA LEU A 185 -10.03 -13.32 9.99
C LEU A 185 -9.09 -14.42 9.49
N LEU A 186 -8.51 -15.23 10.38
CA LEU A 186 -7.49 -16.22 10.02
C LEU A 186 -7.97 -17.18 8.94
N GLU A 187 -9.17 -17.76 9.07
CA GLU A 187 -9.72 -18.70 8.09
C GLU A 187 -9.82 -18.04 6.69
N LYS A 188 -10.39 -16.83 6.64
CA LYS A 188 -10.52 -16.06 5.39
C LYS A 188 -9.17 -15.71 4.77
N TYR A 189 -8.16 -15.40 5.57
CA TYR A 189 -6.80 -15.13 5.08
C TYR A 189 -6.16 -16.40 4.55
N MET A 190 -6.28 -17.53 5.24
CA MET A 190 -5.74 -18.81 4.81
C MET A 190 -6.40 -19.32 3.52
N ASP A 191 -7.67 -18.98 3.28
CA ASP A 191 -8.37 -19.30 2.03
C ASP A 191 -7.91 -18.46 0.84
N SER A 192 -7.34 -17.27 1.09
CA SER A 192 -7.11 -16.25 0.05
C SER A 192 -5.64 -15.93 -0.23
N TYR A 193 -4.76 -16.16 0.75
CA TYR A 193 -3.31 -15.98 0.68
C TYR A 193 -2.61 -17.33 0.77
N ASP A 194 -1.54 -17.51 -0.01
CA ASP A 194 -0.75 -18.75 0.01
C ASP A 194 0.07 -18.90 1.31
N ILE A 195 0.54 -17.77 1.84
CA ILE A 195 1.26 -17.68 3.12
C ILE A 195 0.61 -16.57 3.96
N VAL A 196 0.23 -16.90 5.19
CA VAL A 196 -0.31 -15.94 6.16
C VAL A 196 0.69 -15.73 7.29
N LEU A 197 1.09 -14.49 7.52
CA LEU A 197 2.00 -14.07 8.59
C LEU A 197 1.20 -13.37 9.68
N VAL A 198 1.01 -14.06 10.81
CA VAL A 198 0.16 -13.57 11.91
C VAL A 198 0.99 -12.73 12.87
N LYS A 199 0.65 -11.45 13.01
CA LYS A 199 1.35 -10.48 13.89
C LYS A 199 2.87 -10.47 13.70
N ASP A 200 3.31 -10.56 12.45
CA ASP A 200 4.72 -10.55 12.06
C ASP A 200 5.14 -9.13 11.62
N GLU A 201 6.17 -8.59 12.26
CA GLU A 201 6.71 -7.26 11.95
C GLU A 201 8.02 -7.32 11.14
N SER A 202 8.29 -8.45 10.49
CA SER A 202 9.48 -8.67 9.66
C SER A 202 9.13 -8.93 8.19
N LEU A 203 10.15 -8.81 7.33
CA LEU A 203 10.13 -9.24 5.93
C LEU A 203 10.91 -10.56 5.72
N GLU A 204 11.19 -11.31 6.78
CA GLU A 204 12.13 -12.44 6.73
C GLU A 204 11.67 -13.56 5.79
N VAL A 205 10.37 -13.86 5.78
CA VAL A 205 9.82 -14.88 4.86
C VAL A 205 9.99 -14.45 3.40
N ALA A 206 9.68 -13.20 3.07
CA ALA A 206 9.86 -12.66 1.73
C ALA A 206 11.35 -12.65 1.34
N ASN A 207 12.22 -12.18 2.25
CA ASN A 207 13.67 -12.15 2.06
C ASN A 207 14.27 -13.55 1.86
N SER A 208 13.80 -14.54 2.61
CA SER A 208 14.20 -15.94 2.48
C SER A 208 13.81 -16.51 1.13
N ILE A 209 12.63 -16.17 0.59
CA ILE A 209 12.21 -16.56 -0.76
C ILE A 209 13.10 -15.90 -1.81
N LEU A 210 13.31 -14.57 -1.71
CA LEU A 210 14.17 -13.83 -2.63
C LEU A 210 15.58 -14.39 -2.67
N GLN A 211 16.15 -14.77 -1.52
CA GLN A 211 17.48 -15.40 -1.43
C GLN A 211 17.58 -16.73 -2.20
N LYS A 212 16.48 -17.43 -2.45
CA LYS A 212 16.48 -18.70 -3.19
C LYS A 212 16.30 -18.53 -4.68
N ILE A 213 15.67 -17.42 -5.11
CA ILE A 213 15.27 -17.22 -6.51
C ILE A 213 16.11 -16.16 -7.24
N LEU A 214 16.83 -15.31 -6.51
CA LEU A 214 17.78 -14.32 -7.06
C LEU A 214 19.20 -14.86 -7.06
#